data_AF-A0A7Z9S0F6-F1
#
_entry.id   AF-A0A7Z9S0F6-F1
#
_cell.length_a   1.000
_cell.length_b   1.000
_cell.length_c   1.000
_cell.angle_alpha   90.00
_cell.angle_beta   90.00
_cell.angle_gamma   90.00
#
_symmetry.space_group_name_H-M   'P 1'
#
loop_
_entity.id
_entity.type
_entity.pdbx_description
1 polymer ?
#
loop_
_entity_poly.entity_id
_entity_poly.type
_entity_poly.pdbx_seq_one_letter_code
_entity_poly.pdbx_strand_id
1 'polypeptide(L)'
;MSWLTIRGLLWISEALFFPETGYTWHASLIDGLLGLFCISLAVQFWIGIVGIRLPVVIMLLMHFGIHLYRWAILDPSGWWTITTMQRLQVIFESSVSMVLIGLLVLVPRLHVIQSVQK
;
A
#
# COMPACT_ATOMS: atom_id res chain seq x y z
N MET A 1 -4.51 -9.25 -6.14
CA MET A 1 -3.31 -9.50 -6.97
C MET A 1 -2.84 -8.22 -7.62
N SER A 2 -3.68 -7.57 -8.43
CA SER A 2 -3.26 -6.43 -9.25
C SER A 2 -2.83 -5.20 -8.45
N TRP A 3 -3.53 -4.85 -7.36
CA TRP A 3 -3.29 -3.59 -6.66
C TRP A 3 -1.89 -3.48 -6.01
N LEU A 4 -1.48 -4.45 -5.20
CA LEU A 4 -0.19 -4.43 -4.51
C LEU A 4 0.99 -4.46 -5.49
N THR A 5 0.87 -5.23 -6.58
CA THR A 5 1.88 -5.28 -7.63
C THR A 5 1.98 -3.96 -8.39
N ILE A 6 0.84 -3.36 -8.77
CA ILE A 6 0.80 -2.06 -9.45
C ILE A 6 1.37 -0.97 -8.54
N ARG A 7 0.97 -0.91 -7.26
CA ARG A 7 1.48 0.08 -6.30
C ARG A 7 2.97 -0.13 -6.03
N GLY A 8 3.43 -1.38 -5.93
CA GLY A 8 4.85 -1.69 -5.78
C GLY A 8 5.69 -1.23 -6.97
N LEU A 9 5.18 -1.41 -8.19
CA LEU A 9 5.81 -0.89 -9.41
C LEU A 9 5.81 0.65 -9.45
N LEU A 10 4.71 1.28 -9.03
CA LEU A 10 4.63 2.74 -8.95
C LEU A 10 5.66 3.31 -7.97
N TRP A 11 5.84 2.73 -6.79
CA TRP A 11 6.89 3.17 -5.85
C TRP A 11 8.31 2.98 -6.39
N ILE A 12 8.57 1.88 -7.11
CA ILE A 12 9.86 1.71 -7.79
C ILE A 12 10.04 2.79 -8.86
N SER A 13 8.99 3.11 -9.61
CA SER A 13 9.05 4.17 -10.62
C SER A 13 9.23 5.57 -10.00
N GLU A 14 8.55 5.86 -8.89
CA GLU A 14 8.68 7.11 -8.14
C GLU A 14 10.13 7.27 -7.63
N ALA A 15 10.69 6.20 -7.06
CA ALA A 15 12.08 6.17 -6.60
C ALA A 15 13.12 6.40 -7.72
N LEU A 16 12.88 5.88 -8.92
CA LEU A 16 13.81 5.94 -10.04
C LEU A 16 13.70 7.23 -10.88
N PHE A 17 12.48 7.74 -11.08
CA PHE A 17 12.20 8.81 -12.05
C PHE A 17 11.83 10.16 -11.41
N PHE A 18 11.41 10.19 -10.14
CA PHE A 18 11.00 11.41 -9.46
C PHE A 18 11.76 11.63 -8.14
N PRO A 19 13.11 11.72 -8.16
CA PRO A 19 13.86 12.08 -6.98
C PRO A 19 13.47 13.50 -6.54
N GLU A 20 12.79 13.64 -5.40
CA GLU A 20 12.48 14.95 -4.83
C GLU A 20 13.81 15.68 -4.56
N THR A 21 13.99 16.84 -5.19
CA THR A 21 15.25 17.59 -5.27
C THR A 21 15.72 18.19 -3.93
N GLY A 22 15.04 17.91 -2.82
CA GLY A 22 15.37 18.43 -1.49
C GLY A 22 15.44 17.39 -0.37
N TYR A 23 14.95 16.16 -0.58
CA TYR A 23 15.01 15.09 0.41
C TYR A 23 15.98 13.99 -0.05
N THR A 24 17.00 13.81 0.78
CA THR A 24 18.17 12.92 0.67
C THR A 24 17.90 11.58 -0.03
N TRP A 25 18.89 11.07 -0.77
CA TRP A 25 18.99 9.72 -1.37
C TRP A 25 18.33 8.57 -0.58
N HIS A 26 18.28 8.68 0.75
CA HIS A 26 17.58 7.77 1.65
C HIS A 26 16.08 7.64 1.39
N ALA A 27 15.37 8.70 1.00
CA ALA A 27 13.94 8.66 0.71
C ALA A 27 13.65 7.79 -0.53
N SER A 28 14.38 8.01 -1.62
CA SER A 28 14.29 7.21 -2.84
C SER A 28 14.67 5.74 -2.61
N LEU A 29 15.71 5.47 -1.79
CA LEU A 29 16.08 4.10 -1.42
C LEU A 29 14.96 3.39 -0.63
N ILE A 30 14.35 4.09 0.33
CA ILE A 30 13.25 3.57 1.14
C ILE A 30 12.02 3.28 0.26
N ASP A 31 11.66 4.18 -0.65
CA ASP A 31 10.53 3.99 -1.57
C ASP A 31 10.76 2.79 -2.51
N GLY A 32 11.97 2.63 -3.04
CA GLY A 32 12.33 1.47 -3.86
C GLY A 32 12.26 0.15 -3.09
N LEU A 33 12.77 0.13 -1.85
CA LEU A 33 12.68 -1.04 -0.96
C LEU A 33 11.23 -1.36 -0.59
N LEU A 34 10.41 -0.35 -0.31
CA LEU A 34 8.98 -0.50 -0.07
C LEU A 34 8.27 -1.10 -1.27
N GLY A 35 8.61 -0.65 -2.48
CA GLY A 35 8.08 -1.18 -3.73
C GLY A 35 8.41 -2.66 -3.94
N LEU A 36 9.68 -3.03 -3.76
CA LEU A 36 10.14 -4.43 -3.83
C LEU A 36 9.48 -5.31 -2.77
N PHE A 37 9.31 -4.78 -1.55
CA PHE A 37 8.61 -5.46 -0.47
C PHE A 37 7.14 -5.69 -0.82
N CYS A 38 6.46 -4.70 -1.39
CA CYS A 38 5.07 -4.79 -1.82
C CYS A 38 4.86 -5.84 -2.92
N ILE A 39 5.77 -5.89 -3.90
CA ILE A 39 5.76 -6.92 -4.96
C ILE A 39 6.02 -8.31 -4.35
N SER A 40 6.99 -8.42 -3.46
CA SER A 40 7.32 -9.67 -2.78
C SER A 40 6.14 -10.18 -1.95
N LEU A 41 5.44 -9.30 -1.22
CA LEU A 41 4.22 -9.63 -0.50
C LEU A 41 3.08 -10.05 -1.46
N ALA A 42 2.93 -9.38 -2.60
CA ALA A 42 1.94 -9.76 -3.60
C ALA A 42 2.18 -11.17 -4.16
N VAL A 43 3.44 -11.53 -4.44
CA VAL A 43 3.84 -12.87 -4.90
C VAL A 43 3.61 -13.92 -3.82
N GLN A 44 4.02 -13.64 -2.57
CA GLN A 44 3.80 -14.57 -1.47
C GLN A 44 2.31 -14.76 -1.14
N PHE A 45 1.51 -13.70 -1.31
CA PHE A 45 0.05 -13.76 -1.19
C PHE A 45 -0.59 -14.59 -2.31
N TRP A 46 -0.02 -14.53 -3.53
CA TRP A 46 -0.42 -15.37 -4.68
C TRP A 46 -0.12 -16.84 -4.45
N ILE A 47 1.11 -17.17 -4.06
CA ILE A 47 1.53 -18.54 -3.73
C ILE A 47 0.71 -19.09 -2.54
N GLY A 48 0.18 -18.20 -1.70
CA GLY A 48 -0.70 -18.57 -0.60
C GLY A 48 0.04 -19.02 0.64
N ILE A 49 1.21 -18.43 0.89
CA ILE A 49 2.03 -18.69 2.07
C ILE A 49 1.23 -18.34 3.34
N VAL A 50 1.23 -19.26 4.31
CA VAL A 50 0.53 -19.09 5.59
C VAL A 50 1.23 -17.99 6.40
N GLY A 51 0.47 -17.07 6.99
CA GLY A 51 1.00 -15.96 7.79
C GLY A 51 1.25 -14.64 7.04
N ILE A 52 1.18 -14.63 5.71
CA ILE A 52 1.41 -13.43 4.86
C ILE A 52 0.34 -12.33 5.02
N ARG A 53 -0.82 -12.65 5.59
CA ARG A 53 -1.95 -11.71 5.72
C ARG A 53 -1.64 -10.54 6.63
N LEU A 54 -1.03 -10.81 7.78
CA LEU A 54 -0.70 -9.79 8.76
C LEU A 54 0.25 -8.72 8.19
N PRO A 55 1.39 -9.06 7.56
CA PRO A 55 2.27 -8.06 6.98
C PRO A 55 1.62 -7.28 5.83
N VAL A 56 0.75 -7.92 5.03
CA VAL A 56 -0.03 -7.20 3.99
C VAL A 56 -1.00 -6.19 4.61
N VAL A 57 -1.71 -6.55 5.68
CA VAL A 57 -2.62 -5.64 6.38
C VAL A 57 -1.87 -4.48 7.02
N ILE A 58 -0.74 -4.75 7.70
CA ILE A 58 0.12 -3.70 8.28
C ILE A 58 0.59 -2.74 7.19
N MET A 59 1.05 -3.27 6.05
CA MET A 59 1.52 -2.47 4.93
C MET A 59 0.42 -1.55 4.36
N LEU A 60 -0.79 -2.08 4.17
CA LEU A 60 -1.95 -1.30 3.71
C LEU A 60 -2.37 -0.24 4.74
N LEU A 61 -2.30 -0.55 6.03
CA LEU A 61 -2.59 0.39 7.11
C LEU A 61 -1.56 1.52 7.15
N MET A 62 -0.27 1.22 6.98
CA MET A 62 0.78 2.24 6.88
C MET A 62 0.54 3.14 5.66
N HIS A 63 0.22 2.57 4.50
CA HIS A 63 -0.05 3.34 3.29
C HIS A 63 -1.26 4.27 3.44
N PHE A 64 -2.37 3.75 3.99
CA PHE A 64 -3.54 4.58 4.31
C PHE A 64 -3.23 5.65 5.36
N GLY A 65 -2.47 5.27 6.40
CA GLY A 65 -2.07 6.15 7.48
C GLY A 65 -1.20 7.32 7.00
N ILE A 66 -0.29 7.09 6.05
CA ILE A 66 0.53 8.15 5.45
C ILE A 66 -0.34 9.17 4.70
N HIS A 67 -1.30 8.71 3.90
CA HIS A 67 -2.23 9.62 3.20
C HIS A 67 -3.07 10.42 4.19
N LEU A 68 -3.63 9.77 5.22
CA LEU A 68 -4.39 10.44 6.26
C LEU A 68 -3.54 11.45 7.04
N TYR A 69 -2.34 11.04 7.47
CA TYR A 69 -1.44 11.89 8.25
C TYR A 69 -0.97 13.11 7.45
N ARG A 70 -0.61 12.92 6.18
CA ARG A 70 -0.17 14.01 5.30
C ARG A 70 -1.29 15.04 5.08
N TRP A 71 -2.49 14.58 4.70
CA TRP A 71 -3.55 15.48 4.27
C TRP A 71 -4.50 15.94 5.37
N ALA A 72 -4.60 15.23 6.50
CA ALA A 72 -5.45 15.64 7.61
C ALA A 72 -4.68 16.36 8.74
N ILE A 73 -3.39 16.07 8.93
CA ILE A 73 -2.62 16.56 10.09
C ILE A 73 -1.49 17.50 9.66
N LEU A 74 -0.61 17.08 8.76
CA LEU A 74 0.60 17.84 8.40
C LEU A 74 0.33 19.06 7.52
N ASP A 75 -0.39 18.88 6.41
CA ASP A 75 -0.67 19.95 5.45
C ASP A 75 -2.13 19.91 4.94
N PRO A 76 -3.10 20.21 5.81
CA PRO A 76 -4.51 20.27 5.42
C PRO A 76 -4.79 21.41 4.43
N SER A 77 -3.97 22.47 4.42
CA SER A 77 -4.03 23.56 3.44
C SER A 77 -3.63 23.10 2.03
N GLY A 78 -2.59 22.27 1.92
CA GLY A 78 -2.09 21.73 0.65
C GLY A 78 -3.10 20.84 -0.08
N TRP A 79 -4.07 20.27 0.63
CA TRP A 79 -5.17 19.53 0.01
C TRP A 79 -5.92 20.37 -1.03
N TRP A 80 -6.06 21.67 -0.78
CA TRP A 80 -6.78 22.59 -1.66
C TRP A 80 -5.91 23.15 -2.79
N THR A 81 -4.59 22.94 -2.75
CA THR A 81 -3.65 23.45 -3.76
C THR A 81 -3.31 22.40 -4.82
N ILE A 82 -3.43 21.11 -4.51
CA ILE A 82 -3.22 20.04 -5.49
C ILE A 82 -4.33 19.97 -6.55
N THR A 83 -3.97 19.48 -7.73
CA THR A 83 -4.89 19.35 -8.87
C THR A 83 -6.02 18.34 -8.57
N THR A 84 -7.17 18.49 -9.25
CA THR A 84 -8.32 17.58 -9.12
C THR A 84 -7.92 16.12 -9.37
N MET A 85 -7.03 15.88 -10.35
CA MET A 85 -6.58 14.53 -10.68
C MET A 85 -5.77 13.89 -9.54
N GLN A 86 -4.86 14.66 -8.91
CA GLN A 86 -4.09 14.18 -7.76
C GLN A 86 -4.98 13.88 -6.55
N ARG A 87 -6.02 14.70 -6.30
CA ARG A 87 -7.01 14.42 -5.24
C ARG A 87 -7.74 13.12 -5.47
N LEU A 88 -8.21 12.90 -6.70
CA LEU A 88 -8.90 11.67 -7.07
C LEU A 88 -7.98 10.45 -6.91
N GLN A 89 -6.71 10.56 -7.27
CA GLN A 89 -5.73 9.50 -7.06
C GLN A 89 -5.57 9.18 -5.58
N VAL A 90 -5.37 10.18 -4.71
CA VAL A 90 -5.22 9.96 -3.26
C VAL A 90 -6.47 9.31 -2.66
N ILE A 91 -7.67 9.78 -3.03
CA ILE A 91 -8.95 9.22 -2.56
C ILE A 91 -9.08 7.76 -3.01
N PHE A 92 -8.78 7.49 -4.27
CA PHE A 92 -8.86 6.15 -4.85
C PHE A 92 -7.88 5.19 -4.16
N GLU A 93 -6.61 5.58 -4.03
CA GLU A 93 -5.58 4.75 -3.38
C GLU A 93 -5.89 4.46 -1.91
N SER A 94 -6.37 5.46 -1.18
CA SER A 94 -6.76 5.34 0.23
C SER A 94 -7.98 4.42 0.39
N SER A 95 -8.98 4.58 -0.47
CA SER A 95 -10.22 3.78 -0.43
C SER A 95 -9.95 2.32 -0.78
N VAL A 96 -9.15 2.06 -1.82
CA VAL A 96 -8.77 0.69 -2.20
C VAL A 96 -8.01 0.01 -1.07
N SER A 97 -7.12 0.74 -0.39
CA SER A 97 -6.38 0.21 0.75
C SER A 97 -7.30 -0.16 1.91
N MET A 98 -8.26 0.69 2.25
CA MET A 98 -9.29 0.39 3.26
C MET A 98 -10.14 -0.83 2.89
N VAL A 99 -10.61 -0.92 1.65
CA VAL A 99 -11.42 -2.06 1.19
C VAL A 99 -10.61 -3.35 1.27
N LEU A 100 -9.34 -3.33 0.85
CA LEU A 100 -8.46 -4.50 0.93
C LEU A 100 -8.17 -4.92 2.37
N ILE A 101 -7.97 -3.97 3.30
CA ILE A 101 -7.84 -4.28 4.73
C ILE A 101 -9.12 -4.97 5.24
N GLY A 102 -10.28 -4.39 4.95
CA GLY A 102 -11.58 -4.95 5.33
C GLY A 102 -11.77 -6.37 4.81
N LEU A 103 -11.48 -6.61 3.53
CA LEU A 103 -11.55 -7.94 2.93
C LEU A 103 -10.57 -8.93 3.59
N LEU A 104 -9.33 -8.51 3.88
CA LEU A 104 -8.32 -9.40 4.46
C LEU A 104 -8.59 -9.76 5.91
N VAL A 105 -9.19 -8.84 6.68
CA VAL A 105 -9.57 -9.05 8.09
C VAL A 105 -10.88 -9.83 8.20
N LEU A 106 -11.90 -9.45 7.42
CA LEU A 106 -13.25 -10.01 7.54
C LEU A 106 -13.44 -11.33 6.78
N VAL A 107 -12.64 -11.61 5.75
CA VAL A 107 -12.74 -12.86 4.99
C VAL A 107 -11.62 -13.83 5.41
N PRO A 108 -11.83 -14.70 6.40
CA PRO A 108 -10.92 -15.81 6.65
C PRO A 108 -10.84 -16.69 5.40
N ARG A 109 -9.64 -17.14 5.01
CA ARG A 109 -9.50 -18.13 3.93
C ARG A 109 -10.25 -19.39 4.40
N LEU A 110 -11.36 -19.70 3.73
CA LEU A 110 -12.14 -20.93 3.90
C LEU A 110 -11.28 -22.21 3.89
N HIS A 111 -10.07 -22.16 3.35
CA HIS A 111 -9.12 -23.27 3.29
C HIS A 111 -8.66 -23.79 4.65
N VAL A 112 -8.63 -22.98 5.71
CA VAL A 112 -8.22 -23.43 7.06
C VAL A 112 -9.37 -24.12 7.80
N ILE A 113 -10.62 -23.74 7.52
CA ILE A 113 -11.78 -24.33 8.19
C ILE A 113 -11.97 -25.79 7.75
N GLN A 114 -11.64 -26.11 6.50
CA GLN A 114 -11.78 -27.49 5.99
C GLN A 114 -10.71 -28.47 6.50
N SER A 115 -9.53 -28.00 6.95
CA SER A 115 -8.50 -28.87 7.52
C SER A 115 -8.68 -29.16 9.01
N VAL A 116 -9.49 -28.36 9.71
CA VAL A 116 -9.83 -28.58 11.14
C VAL A 116 -11.07 -29.47 11.30
N GLN A 117 -11.83 -29.65 10.22
CA GLN A 117 -13.04 -30.47 10.17
C GLN A 117 -12.81 -31.88 9.58
N LYS A 118 -11.57 -32.31 9.38
CA LYS A 118 -11.22 -33.69 8.97
C LYS A 118 -10.47 -34.42 10.06
#